data_AF-A0A371CUS1-F1
#
_entry.id   AF-A0A371CUS1-F1
#
_cell.length_a   1.000
_cell.length_b   1.000
_cell.length_c   1.000
_cell.angle_alpha   90.00
_cell.angle_beta   90.00
_cell.angle_gamma   90.00
#
_symmetry.space_group_name_H-M   'P 1'
#
loop_
_entity.id
_entity.type
_entity.pdbx_description
1 polymer ?
#
loop_
_entity_poly.entity_id
_entity_poly.type
_entity_poly.pdbx_seq_one_letter_code
_entity_poly.pdbx_strand_id
1 'polypeptide(L)'
;MGRGRRKLGETKKAGQYVRAKGRILGEVRQILKTRIVNKTKDKSATLWLDPPLYHRCVYIGRRIHLILWPAGVPFRNLSTLTKAQLSKLLAALNKRGRGAVRFVDVTDEEAAAHARDVEGVIPGAYEVADIGIGHPGRSDIKKSRFKNGKPVSKKRKLRTKGAITPKRVED
;
A
#
# COMPACT_ATOMS: atom_id res chain seq x y z
N MET A 1 24.02 -17.03 -6.43
CA MET A 1 22.70 -16.46 -6.77
C MET A 1 22.19 -15.54 -5.66
N GLY A 2 22.32 -14.23 -5.84
CA GLY A 2 21.95 -13.22 -4.82
C GLY A 2 20.45 -12.97 -4.76
N ARG A 3 19.83 -13.22 -3.61
CA ARG A 3 18.42 -12.86 -3.35
C ARG A 3 18.33 -11.36 -3.04
N GLY A 4 18.16 -10.56 -4.10
CA GLY A 4 17.92 -9.12 -3.99
C GLY A 4 16.53 -8.81 -3.44
N ARG A 5 16.46 -7.89 -2.48
CA ARG A 5 15.21 -7.26 -2.00
C ARG A 5 14.54 -6.56 -3.18
N ARG A 6 13.30 -6.94 -3.51
CA ARG A 6 12.55 -6.36 -4.62
C ARG A 6 12.01 -4.98 -4.27
N LYS A 7 12.09 -4.05 -5.24
CA LYS A 7 11.48 -2.72 -5.13
C LYS A 7 9.96 -2.82 -5.29
N LEU A 8 9.24 -1.93 -4.62
CA LEU A 8 7.79 -1.80 -4.74
C LEU A 8 7.44 -1.47 -6.20
N GLY A 9 6.78 -2.39 -6.91
CA GLY A 9 6.45 -2.26 -8.35
C GLY A 9 6.88 -3.44 -9.22
N GLU A 10 7.79 -4.31 -8.73
CA GLU A 10 8.14 -5.55 -9.44
C GLU A 10 7.08 -6.63 -9.23
N THR A 11 6.22 -6.84 -10.24
CA THR A 11 5.37 -8.03 -10.32
C THR A 11 6.16 -9.23 -10.83
N LYS A 12 5.89 -10.40 -10.25
CA LYS A 12 6.39 -11.68 -10.77
C LYS A 12 5.87 -11.89 -12.20
N LYS A 13 6.72 -12.42 -13.10
CA LYS A 13 6.28 -12.98 -14.40
C LYS A 13 5.16 -13.99 -14.15
N ALA A 14 4.18 -14.05 -15.05
CA ALA A 14 3.11 -15.03 -15.02
C ALA A 14 3.70 -16.44 -14.83
N GLY A 15 3.31 -17.14 -13.77
CA GLY A 15 3.85 -18.47 -13.40
C GLY A 15 4.54 -18.58 -12.03
N GLN A 16 4.90 -17.47 -11.34
CA GLN A 16 5.55 -17.56 -10.01
C GLN A 16 4.63 -17.25 -8.81
N TYR A 17 3.33 -17.06 -9.04
CA TYR A 17 2.37 -16.88 -7.95
C TYR A 17 1.94 -18.24 -7.42
N VAL A 18 2.33 -18.56 -6.18
CA VAL A 18 1.99 -19.83 -5.51
C VAL A 18 0.46 -19.97 -5.30
N ARG A 19 -0.31 -18.87 -5.37
CA ARG A 19 -1.76 -18.85 -5.12
C ARG A 19 -2.48 -17.85 -6.04
N ALA A 20 -3.65 -18.22 -6.55
CA ALA A 20 -4.49 -17.40 -7.44
C ALA A 20 -4.77 -15.97 -6.91
N LYS A 21 -4.96 -15.83 -5.58
CA LYS A 21 -5.14 -14.52 -4.93
C LYS A 21 -3.97 -13.56 -5.20
N GLY A 22 -2.74 -14.07 -5.18
CA GLY A 22 -1.53 -13.25 -5.38
C GLY A 22 -1.41 -12.69 -6.80
N ARG A 23 -1.88 -13.44 -7.80
CA ARG A 23 -1.94 -12.97 -9.19
C ARG A 23 -2.93 -11.82 -9.34
N ILE A 24 -4.17 -12.01 -8.88
CA ILE A 24 -5.23 -10.99 -8.93
C ILE A 24 -4.78 -9.72 -8.20
N LEU A 25 -4.18 -9.87 -7.01
CA LEU A 25 -3.62 -8.75 -6.25
C LEU A 25 -2.55 -7.99 -7.03
N GLY A 26 -1.66 -8.70 -7.72
CA GLY A 26 -0.63 -8.10 -8.56
C GLY A 26 -1.22 -7.31 -9.73
N GLU A 27 -2.21 -7.88 -10.42
CA GLU A 27 -2.91 -7.23 -11.54
C GLU A 27 -3.66 -5.96 -11.09
N VAL A 28 -4.42 -6.03 -10.00
CA VAL A 28 -5.11 -4.86 -9.41
C VAL A 28 -4.12 -3.74 -9.08
N ARG A 29 -3.00 -4.06 -8.43
CA ARG A 29 -1.96 -3.07 -8.08
C ARG A 29 -1.37 -2.41 -9.32
N GLN A 30 -1.08 -3.19 -10.35
CA GLN A 30 -0.53 -2.64 -11.60
C GLN A 30 -1.54 -1.71 -12.28
N ILE A 31 -2.80 -2.12 -12.42
CA ILE A 31 -3.83 -1.28 -13.07
C ILE A 31 -4.01 0.04 -12.30
N LEU A 32 -4.14 0.00 -10.97
CA LEU A 32 -4.28 1.21 -10.16
C LEU A 32 -3.05 2.12 -10.27
N LYS A 33 -1.84 1.55 -10.23
CA LYS A 33 -0.57 2.29 -10.39
C LYS A 33 -0.50 2.94 -11.78
N THR A 34 -0.81 2.21 -12.84
CA THR A 34 -0.84 2.77 -14.20
C THR A 34 -1.86 3.89 -14.31
N ARG A 35 -3.06 3.73 -13.72
CA ARG A 35 -4.11 4.76 -13.76
C ARG A 35 -3.72 6.04 -13.03
N ILE A 36 -3.15 5.95 -11.83
CA ILE A 36 -2.74 7.15 -11.09
C ILE A 36 -1.59 7.86 -11.82
N VAL A 37 -0.59 7.12 -12.31
CA VAL A 37 0.53 7.68 -13.09
C VAL A 37 0.03 8.35 -14.37
N ASN A 38 -0.91 7.73 -15.08
CA ASN A 38 -1.47 8.31 -16.30
C ASN A 38 -2.26 9.59 -16.03
N LYS A 39 -2.93 9.66 -14.86
CA LYS A 39 -3.71 10.82 -14.43
C LYS A 39 -2.80 11.97 -13.98
N THR A 40 -1.80 11.70 -13.15
CA THR A 40 -0.92 12.72 -12.57
C THR A 40 0.31 13.04 -13.42
N LYS A 41 0.59 12.25 -14.46
CA LYS A 41 1.83 12.25 -15.26
C LYS A 41 3.11 12.03 -14.43
N ASP A 42 2.98 11.61 -13.19
CA ASP A 42 4.08 11.39 -12.26
C ASP A 42 4.33 9.88 -12.08
N LYS A 43 5.48 9.39 -12.55
CA LYS A 43 5.89 7.98 -12.46
C LYS A 43 6.03 7.50 -11.01
N SER A 44 6.33 8.40 -10.08
CA SER A 44 6.46 8.10 -8.66
C SER A 44 5.12 8.09 -7.91
N ALA A 45 4.03 8.52 -8.55
CA ALA A 45 2.71 8.65 -7.91
C ALA A 45 2.24 7.34 -7.28
N THR A 46 1.96 7.39 -5.97
CA THR A 46 1.58 6.20 -5.19
C THR A 46 0.17 6.39 -4.66
N LEU A 47 -0.65 5.35 -4.81
CA LEU A 47 -1.99 5.31 -4.24
C LEU A 47 -1.92 4.78 -2.81
N TRP A 48 -2.34 5.61 -1.87
CA TRP A 48 -2.52 5.21 -0.47
C TRP A 48 -3.94 4.68 -0.29
N LEU A 49 -4.08 3.48 0.27
CA LEU A 49 -5.38 2.84 0.57
C LEU A 49 -5.68 2.86 2.07
N ASP A 50 -5.04 3.80 2.75
CA ASP A 50 -5.28 4.19 4.13
C ASP A 50 -6.00 5.54 4.07
N PRO A 51 -7.18 5.72 4.68
CA PRO A 51 -7.99 6.92 4.41
C PRO A 51 -7.33 8.25 4.77
N PRO A 52 -6.69 8.40 5.95
CA PRO A 52 -5.97 9.63 6.26
C PRO A 52 -4.90 9.97 5.22
N LEU A 53 -4.12 8.98 4.79
CA LEU A 53 -3.09 9.19 3.76
C LEU A 53 -3.69 9.37 2.36
N TYR A 54 -4.81 8.72 2.05
CA TYR A 54 -5.53 8.93 0.81
C TYR A 54 -6.04 10.37 0.71
N HIS A 55 -6.74 10.85 1.73
CA HIS A 55 -7.23 12.23 1.82
C HIS A 55 -6.08 13.21 1.64
N ARG A 56 -5.03 13.11 2.47
CA ARG A 56 -3.92 14.06 2.45
C ARG A 56 -3.10 14.00 1.16
N CYS A 57 -2.68 12.81 0.73
CA CYS A 57 -1.68 12.67 -0.34
C CYS A 57 -2.29 12.51 -1.74
N VAL A 58 -3.56 12.11 -1.85
CA VAL A 58 -4.22 11.86 -3.13
C VAL A 58 -5.30 12.92 -3.37
N TYR A 59 -6.26 13.05 -2.45
CA TYR A 59 -7.37 14.00 -2.61
C TYR A 59 -6.90 15.45 -2.54
N ILE A 60 -6.29 15.86 -1.43
CA ILE A 60 -5.80 17.22 -1.23
C ILE A 60 -4.51 17.46 -2.01
N GLY A 61 -3.48 16.63 -1.78
CA GLY A 61 -2.13 16.88 -2.30
C GLY A 61 -1.96 16.70 -3.81
N ARG A 62 -2.82 15.88 -4.45
CA ARG A 62 -2.76 15.65 -5.91
C ARG A 62 -4.00 16.14 -6.65
N ARG A 63 -5.00 16.67 -5.93
CA ARG A 63 -6.28 17.13 -6.50
C ARG A 63 -6.95 16.07 -7.37
N ILE A 64 -6.92 14.81 -6.92
CA ILE A 64 -7.59 13.71 -7.63
C ILE A 64 -8.39 12.83 -6.69
N HIS A 65 -9.52 12.33 -7.18
CA HIS A 65 -10.42 11.44 -6.44
C HIS A 65 -10.75 10.19 -7.26
N LEU A 66 -10.97 9.06 -6.59
CA LEU A 66 -11.20 7.77 -7.22
C LEU A 66 -12.69 7.46 -7.22
N ILE A 67 -13.34 7.48 -8.37
CA ILE A 67 -14.78 7.24 -8.45
C ILE A 67 -15.12 5.84 -8.95
N LEU A 68 -16.39 5.45 -8.78
CA LEU A 68 -16.96 4.18 -9.26
C LEU A 68 -16.33 2.96 -8.62
N TRP A 69 -15.83 3.11 -7.40
CA TRP A 69 -15.36 1.99 -6.61
C TRP A 69 -16.50 0.97 -6.40
N PRO A 70 -16.25 -0.33 -6.57
CA PRO A 70 -17.31 -1.32 -6.54
C PRO A 70 -17.92 -1.47 -5.15
N ALA A 71 -19.25 -1.48 -5.08
CA ALA A 71 -19.99 -1.75 -3.85
C ALA A 71 -19.59 -3.10 -3.23
N GLY A 72 -19.55 -3.17 -1.90
CA GLY A 72 -19.14 -4.37 -1.15
C GLY A 72 -17.64 -4.69 -1.21
N VAL A 73 -16.82 -3.79 -1.77
CA VAL A 73 -15.36 -3.83 -1.62
C VAL A 73 -14.95 -2.68 -0.69
N PRO A 74 -14.49 -2.96 0.54
CA PRO A 74 -14.09 -1.91 1.46
C PRO A 74 -12.83 -1.20 0.95
N PHE A 75 -12.72 0.11 1.23
CA PHE A 75 -11.54 0.89 0.87
C PHE A 75 -10.46 0.72 1.94
N ARG A 76 -9.61 -0.31 1.74
CA ARG A 76 -8.48 -0.62 2.62
C ARG A 76 -7.35 -1.30 1.87
N ASN A 77 -6.25 -1.59 2.55
CA ASN A 77 -5.10 -2.27 1.97
C ASN A 77 -5.48 -3.56 1.22
N LEU A 78 -5.15 -3.64 -0.08
CA LEU A 78 -5.54 -4.75 -0.96
C LEU A 78 -5.12 -6.14 -0.46
N SER A 79 -4.07 -6.26 0.35
CA SER A 79 -3.66 -7.56 0.89
C SER A 79 -4.65 -8.14 1.90
N THR A 80 -5.43 -7.30 2.58
CA THR A 80 -6.44 -7.71 3.57
C THR A 80 -7.76 -8.10 2.93
N LEU A 81 -8.00 -7.70 1.67
CA LEU A 81 -9.20 -8.09 0.92
C LEU A 81 -9.27 -9.60 0.67
N THR A 82 -10.49 -10.14 0.64
CA THR A 82 -10.74 -11.53 0.26
C THR A 82 -10.49 -11.75 -1.24
N LYS A 83 -10.36 -13.00 -1.68
CA LYS A 83 -10.22 -13.31 -3.12
C LYS A 83 -11.45 -12.80 -3.90
N ALA A 84 -12.66 -12.96 -3.36
CA ALA A 84 -13.89 -12.52 -4.00
C ALA A 84 -13.93 -10.99 -4.17
N GLN A 85 -13.56 -10.24 -3.11
CA GLN A 85 -13.46 -8.78 -3.16
C GLN A 85 -12.42 -8.32 -4.19
N LEU A 86 -11.25 -8.96 -4.24
CA LEU A 86 -10.22 -8.65 -5.24
C LEU A 86 -10.69 -8.95 -6.67
N SER A 87 -11.40 -10.05 -6.90
CA SER A 87 -11.99 -10.36 -8.21
C SER A 87 -13.02 -9.32 -8.62
N LYS A 88 -13.90 -8.89 -7.69
CA LYS A 88 -14.90 -7.86 -7.95
C LYS A 88 -14.25 -6.51 -8.30
N LEU A 89 -13.18 -6.15 -7.57
CA LEU A 89 -12.39 -4.97 -7.86
C LEU A 89 -11.69 -5.05 -9.21
N LEU A 90 -11.07 -6.19 -9.54
CA LEU A 90 -10.44 -6.41 -10.83
C LEU A 90 -11.45 -6.30 -11.98
N ALA A 91 -12.65 -6.87 -11.82
CA ALA A 91 -13.71 -6.77 -12.81
C ALA A 91 -14.15 -5.29 -13.01
N ALA A 92 -14.34 -4.54 -11.93
CA ALA A 92 -14.69 -3.12 -12.00
C ALA A 92 -13.57 -2.26 -12.60
N LEU A 93 -12.30 -2.61 -12.36
CA LEU A 93 -11.15 -1.98 -13.00
C LEU A 93 -11.13 -2.30 -14.50
N ASN A 94 -11.39 -3.53 -14.91
CA ASN A 94 -11.34 -3.96 -16.32
C ASN A 94 -12.53 -3.49 -17.16
N LYS A 95 -13.59 -2.93 -16.56
CA LYS A 95 -14.67 -2.27 -17.31
C LYS A 95 -14.07 -1.18 -18.22
N ARG A 96 -14.72 -0.95 -19.36
CA ARG A 96 -14.36 0.10 -20.32
C ARG A 96 -15.25 1.32 -20.17
N GLY A 97 -14.73 2.47 -20.59
CA GLY A 97 -15.50 3.71 -20.67
C GLY A 97 -15.90 4.28 -19.31
N ARG A 98 -17.11 4.84 -19.25
CA ARG A 98 -17.59 5.61 -18.08
C ARG A 98 -17.92 4.77 -16.86
N GLY A 99 -18.07 3.45 -16.98
CA GLY A 99 -18.40 2.55 -15.86
C GLY A 99 -17.19 1.96 -15.13
N ALA A 100 -15.97 2.37 -15.49
CA ALA A 100 -14.73 1.86 -14.91
C ALA A 100 -14.28 2.69 -13.71
N VAL A 101 -13.73 2.03 -12.70
CA VAL A 101 -13.06 2.70 -11.56
C VAL A 101 -11.98 3.64 -12.09
N ARG A 102 -12.05 4.95 -11.83
CA ARG A 102 -11.13 5.92 -12.45
C ARG A 102 -10.84 7.10 -11.55
N PHE A 103 -9.73 7.76 -11.83
CA PHE A 103 -9.39 9.02 -11.17
C PHE A 103 -10.02 10.19 -11.92
N VAL A 104 -10.67 11.09 -11.17
CA VAL A 104 -11.18 12.39 -11.63
C VAL A 104 -10.41 13.51 -10.93
N ASP A 105 -10.39 14.68 -11.55
CA ASP A 105 -9.82 15.87 -10.89
C ASP A 105 -10.79 16.34 -9.81
N VAL A 106 -10.22 16.89 -8.75
CA VAL A 106 -10.94 17.54 -7.65
C VAL A 106 -10.76 19.04 -7.85
N THR A 107 -11.88 19.75 -7.92
CA THR A 107 -11.87 21.22 -8.00
C THR A 107 -11.38 21.84 -6.70
N ASP A 108 -10.92 23.10 -6.75
CA ASP A 108 -10.47 23.77 -5.52
C ASP A 108 -11.62 23.99 -4.52
N GLU A 109 -12.85 24.16 -5.01
CA GLU A 109 -14.06 24.25 -4.18
C GLU A 109 -14.32 22.94 -3.43
N GLU A 110 -14.33 21.81 -4.12
CA GLU A 110 -14.48 20.47 -3.51
C GLU A 110 -13.34 20.17 -2.53
N ALA A 111 -12.13 20.58 -2.86
CA ALA A 111 -10.99 20.39 -1.98
C ALA A 111 -11.08 21.25 -0.71
N ALA A 112 -11.60 22.48 -0.81
CA ALA A 112 -11.83 23.36 0.33
C ALA A 112 -12.95 22.83 1.23
N ALA A 113 -14.06 22.38 0.63
CA ALA A 113 -15.19 21.80 1.34
C ALA A 113 -14.79 20.56 2.15
N HIS A 114 -13.96 19.69 1.58
CA HIS A 114 -13.49 18.47 2.24
C HIS A 114 -12.11 18.62 2.87
N ALA A 115 -11.62 19.82 3.17
CA ALA A 115 -10.28 20.03 3.70
C ALA A 115 -10.01 19.28 5.03
N ARG A 116 -11.05 19.06 5.84
CA ARG A 116 -10.98 18.34 7.13
C ARG A 116 -11.83 17.07 7.16
N ASP A 117 -12.57 16.79 6.10
CA ASP A 117 -13.48 15.65 6.02
C ASP A 117 -12.79 14.48 5.31
N VAL A 118 -12.24 13.57 6.11
CA VAL A 118 -11.54 12.38 5.62
C VAL A 118 -12.53 11.33 5.14
N GLU A 119 -13.67 11.17 5.81
CA GLU A 119 -14.62 10.08 5.53
C GLU A 119 -15.44 10.36 4.27
N GLY A 120 -15.87 11.61 4.05
CA GLY A 120 -16.66 12.00 2.89
C GLY A 120 -15.94 11.86 1.55
N VAL A 121 -14.61 11.73 1.55
CA VAL A 121 -13.81 11.54 0.32
C VAL A 121 -13.43 10.08 0.06
N ILE A 122 -13.80 9.14 0.92
CA ILE A 122 -13.44 7.73 0.75
C ILE A 122 -14.41 7.09 -0.25
N PRO A 123 -13.92 6.45 -1.32
CA PRO A 123 -14.80 6.02 -2.41
C PRO A 123 -15.60 4.74 -2.13
N GLY A 124 -15.41 4.09 -0.98
CA GLY A 124 -16.16 2.89 -0.59
C GLY A 124 -16.28 2.80 0.93
N ALA A 125 -17.05 1.81 1.40
CA ALA A 125 -17.24 1.59 2.83
C ALA A 125 -15.88 1.49 3.54
N TYR A 126 -15.67 2.38 4.50
CA TYR A 126 -14.53 2.31 5.39
C TYR A 126 -14.91 1.47 6.60
N GLU A 127 -14.50 0.20 6.56
CA GLU A 127 -14.39 -0.58 7.78
C GLU A 127 -13.02 -0.25 8.36
N VAL A 128 -12.99 0.41 9.52
CA VAL A 128 -11.79 0.49 10.35
C VAL A 128 -11.29 -0.94 10.50
N ALA A 129 -10.19 -1.26 9.83
CA ALA A 129 -9.59 -2.58 9.98
C ALA A 129 -9.19 -2.65 11.45
N ASP A 130 -9.80 -3.56 12.22
CA ASP A 130 -9.54 -3.75 13.64
C ASP A 130 -8.06 -3.53 13.95
N ILE A 131 -7.77 -2.36 14.55
CA ILE A 131 -6.45 -2.00 15.05
C ILE A 131 -6.26 -2.86 16.29
N GLY A 132 -6.00 -4.14 16.10
CA GLY A 132 -6.08 -5.10 17.20
C GLY A 132 -5.93 -6.56 16.80
N ILE A 133 -6.09 -6.93 15.53
CA ILE A 133 -5.67 -8.28 15.11
C ILE A 133 -4.15 -8.27 15.09
N GLY A 134 -3.57 -8.61 16.25
CA GLY A 134 -2.15 -8.84 16.44
C GLY A 134 -1.65 -9.64 15.25
N HIS A 135 -0.89 -8.99 14.39
CA HIS A 135 -0.25 -9.68 13.28
C HIS A 135 0.52 -10.82 13.92
N PRO A 136 0.33 -12.10 13.53
CA PRO A 136 1.23 -13.16 13.96
C PRO A 136 2.60 -12.66 13.51
N GLY A 137 3.43 -12.29 14.49
CA GLY A 137 4.66 -11.55 14.22
C GLY A 137 5.40 -12.23 13.08
N ARG A 138 5.96 -11.44 12.15
CA ARG A 138 6.73 -11.98 11.02
C ARG A 138 7.66 -13.09 11.53
N SER A 139 7.36 -14.33 11.14
CA SER A 139 8.17 -15.51 11.48
C SER A 139 9.58 -15.47 10.86
N ASP A 140 9.81 -14.54 9.92
CA ASP A 140 11.11 -14.22 9.30
C ASP A 140 11.78 -12.95 9.87
N ILE A 141 11.24 -12.33 10.93
CA ILE A 141 12.12 -11.50 11.78
C ILE A 141 13.02 -12.50 12.47
N LYS A 142 14.20 -12.69 11.86
CA LYS A 142 15.28 -13.57 12.29
C LYS A 142 15.21 -13.78 13.79
N LYS A 143 14.98 -15.04 14.20
CA LYS A 143 15.31 -15.54 15.54
C LYS A 143 16.48 -14.71 16.04
N SER A 144 16.26 -14.02 17.16
CA SER A 144 17.23 -13.15 17.82
C SER A 144 18.65 -13.55 17.45
N ARG A 145 19.45 -12.59 16.98
CA ARG A 145 20.87 -12.84 16.64
C ARG A 145 21.65 -13.39 17.83
N PHE A 146 21.03 -13.44 19.02
CA PHE A 146 21.53 -13.97 20.26
C PHE A 146 20.61 -15.08 20.79
N LYS A 147 21.17 -16.24 21.09
CA LYS A 147 20.53 -17.27 21.93
C LYS A 147 21.27 -17.25 23.26
N ASN A 148 20.57 -17.00 24.37
CA ASN A 148 21.16 -16.90 25.72
C ASN A 148 22.33 -15.90 25.81
N GLY A 149 22.13 -14.68 25.27
CA GLY A 149 23.17 -13.64 25.26
C GLY A 149 24.35 -13.89 24.30
N LYS A 150 24.41 -15.04 23.62
CA LYS A 150 25.52 -15.39 22.71
C LYS A 150 25.11 -15.32 21.24
N PRO A 151 25.93 -14.72 20.36
CA PRO A 151 25.57 -14.57 18.96
C PRO A 151 25.48 -15.92 18.23
N VAL A 152 24.41 -16.10 17.45
CA VAL A 152 24.07 -17.36 16.75
C VAL A 152 25.01 -17.67 15.58
N SER A 153 25.76 -16.68 15.06
CA SER A 153 26.78 -16.91 14.03
C SER A 153 28.16 -16.42 14.45
N LYS A 154 29.12 -17.33 14.60
CA LYS A 154 30.54 -17.04 14.93
C LYS A 154 31.39 -16.57 13.73
N LYS A 155 30.88 -16.69 12.49
CA LYS A 155 31.68 -16.49 11.26
C LYS A 155 31.66 -15.07 10.67
N ARG A 156 30.84 -14.15 11.21
CA ARG A 156 30.84 -12.74 10.77
C ARG A 156 31.37 -11.88 11.91
N LYS A 157 32.38 -11.04 11.64
CA LYS A 157 32.82 -9.97 12.55
C LYS A 157 31.60 -9.10 12.88
N LEU A 158 31.01 -9.34 14.04
CA LEU A 158 29.94 -8.51 14.58
C LEU A 158 30.58 -7.19 15.03
N ARG A 159 30.05 -6.07 14.56
CA ARG A 159 30.36 -4.77 15.18
C ARG A 159 29.91 -4.85 16.63
N THR A 160 30.87 -4.82 17.56
CA THR A 160 30.62 -4.78 19.01
C THR A 160 30.22 -3.39 19.49
N LYS A 161 30.42 -2.37 18.67
CA LYS A 161 29.96 -1.00 18.92
C LYS A 161 28.80 -0.65 18.00
N GLY A 162 27.71 -0.16 18.59
CA GLY A 162 26.58 0.44 17.88
C GLY A 162 27.02 1.60 16.98
N ALA A 163 26.11 2.16 16.19
CA ALA A 163 26.36 3.48 15.61
C ALA A 163 26.51 4.47 16.77
N ILE A 164 27.64 5.16 16.86
CA ILE A 164 27.80 6.28 17.78
C ILE A 164 26.98 7.41 17.17
N THR A 165 25.77 7.61 17.69
CA THR A 165 25.02 8.83 17.43
C THR A 165 25.68 9.92 18.25
N PRO A 166 26.19 11.02 17.65
CA PRO A 166 26.72 12.13 18.44
C PRO A 166 25.58 12.64 19.33
N LYS A 167 25.83 12.68 20.64
CA LYS A 167 24.92 13.37 21.56
C LYS A 167 25.00 14.85 21.21
N ARG A 168 23.85 15.48 20.98
CA ARG A 168 23.76 16.94 20.87
C ARG A 168 24.32 17.52 22.17
N VAL A 169 25.36 18.32 22.08
CA VAL A 169 25.76 19.24 23.14
C VAL A 169 24.90 20.48 22.92
N GLU A 170 24.12 20.86 23.92
CA GLU A 170 23.48 22.17 23.95
C GLU A 170 24.53 23.13 24.52
N ASP A 171 24.74 24.26 23.83
CA ASP A 171 25.61 25.37 24.27
C ASP A 171 25.03 26.08 25.50
#